data_AF-A0A382P903-F1
#
_entry.id   AF-A0A382P903-F1
#
_cell.length_a   1.000
_cell.length_b   1.000
_cell.length_c   1.000
_cell.angle_alpha   90.00
_cell.angle_beta   90.00
_cell.angle_gamma   90.00
#
_symmetry.space_group_name_H-M   'P 1'
#
loop_
_entity.id
_entity.type
_entity.pdbx_description
1 polymer ?
#
loop_
_entity_poly.entity_id
_entity_poly.type
_entity_poly.pdbx_seq_one_letter_code
_entity_poly.pdbx_strand_id
1 'polypeptide(L)'
;MKHWIVCAVWFGFSTVVSAEEDWYPSKYGEGDTLGAINNLSPEGVVNAAQLVKTGKTYALGVVTGRDTPAYPPRSFSLTVLQGGDGTGSTQGANLATGNDDLMFAWLGVGSQIDGLGHMGLNHVYY
;
A
#
# COMPACT_ATOMS: atom_id res chain seq x y z
N MET A 1 43.01 50.18 29.58
CA MET A 1 41.63 50.02 29.07
C MET A 1 41.61 48.83 28.13
N LYS A 2 40.88 47.75 28.44
CA LYS A 2 40.87 46.50 27.67
C LYS A 2 39.84 46.61 26.54
N HIS A 3 40.27 46.57 25.29
CA HIS A 3 39.37 46.48 24.13
C HIS A 3 38.89 45.02 23.98
N TRP A 4 37.58 44.81 24.01
CA TRP A 4 36.97 43.53 23.69
C TRP A 4 36.57 43.54 22.22
N ILE A 5 37.08 42.59 21.45
CA ILE A 5 36.65 42.33 20.08
C ILE A 5 35.45 41.39 20.20
N VAL A 6 34.28 41.85 19.78
CA VAL A 6 33.08 41.01 19.66
C VAL A 6 33.05 40.45 18.24
N CYS A 7 33.31 39.15 18.09
CA CYS A 7 33.07 38.44 16.84
C CYS A 7 31.57 38.10 16.74
N ALA A 8 30.85 38.79 15.86
CA ALA A 8 29.49 38.41 15.50
C ALA A 8 29.54 37.20 14.58
N VAL A 9 29.17 36.02 15.10
CA VAL A 9 28.97 34.82 14.28
C VAL A 9 27.57 34.93 13.66
N TRP A 10 27.53 35.11 12.34
CA TRP A 10 26.28 35.16 11.59
C TRP A 10 25.86 33.74 11.23
N PHE A 11 24.86 33.21 11.93
CA PHE A 11 24.21 31.96 11.55
C PHE A 11 23.27 32.25 10.36
N GLY A 12 23.74 31.98 9.14
CA GLY A 12 22.89 32.00 7.96
C GLY A 12 21.90 30.84 8.01
N PHE A 13 20.61 31.13 8.16
CA PHE A 13 19.55 30.15 7.92
C PHE A 13 19.46 29.90 6.41
N SER A 14 19.94 28.75 5.95
CA SER A 14 19.65 28.28 4.59
C SER A 14 18.20 27.81 4.53
N THR A 15 17.34 28.57 3.86
CA THR A 15 16.00 28.10 3.49
C THR A 15 16.17 26.98 2.46
N VAL A 16 15.84 25.75 2.86
CA VAL A 16 15.70 24.64 1.91
C VAL A 16 14.44 24.92 1.11
N VAL A 17 14.59 25.48 -0.09
CA VAL A 17 13.52 25.53 -1.08
C VAL A 17 13.34 24.10 -1.58
N SER A 18 12.27 23.44 -1.16
CA SER A 18 11.82 22.21 -1.81
C SER A 18 11.31 22.63 -3.18
N ALA A 19 11.99 22.21 -4.25
CA ALA A 19 11.39 22.27 -5.58
C ALA A 19 10.18 21.34 -5.57
N GLU A 20 9.00 21.87 -5.87
CA GLU A 20 7.80 21.07 -6.13
C GLU A 20 8.05 20.37 -7.46
N GLU A 21 8.29 19.05 -7.44
CA GLU A 21 8.35 18.28 -8.68
C GLU A 21 6.93 18.19 -9.25
N ASP A 22 6.76 18.62 -10.50
CA ASP A 22 5.50 18.47 -11.21
C ASP A 22 5.14 16.98 -11.30
N TRP A 23 4.04 16.59 -10.66
CA TRP A 23 3.52 15.21 -10.71
C TRP A 23 2.90 14.87 -12.08
N TYR A 24 2.55 15.91 -12.84
CA TYR A 24 1.94 15.85 -14.17
C TYR A 24 2.55 16.92 -15.10
N PRO A 25 2.81 16.63 -16.38
CA PRO A 25 2.60 15.36 -17.07
C PRO A 25 3.60 14.28 -16.63
N SER A 26 3.21 13.00 -16.76
CA SER A 26 4.09 11.90 -16.38
C SER A 26 5.43 11.97 -17.12
N LYS A 27 6.53 11.79 -16.37
CA LYS A 27 7.88 11.67 -16.93
C LYS A 27 8.07 10.43 -17.83
N TYR A 28 7.15 9.48 -17.77
CA TYR A 28 7.15 8.26 -18.59
C TYR A 28 6.32 8.42 -19.88
N GLY A 29 5.69 9.57 -20.09
CA GLY A 29 4.93 9.90 -21.29
C GLY A 29 3.45 10.17 -21.01
N GLU A 30 2.80 10.87 -21.94
CA GLU A 30 1.42 11.34 -21.81
C GLU A 30 0.38 10.22 -21.59
N GLY A 31 0.60 9.04 -22.14
CA GLY A 31 -0.30 7.88 -22.01
C GLY A 31 0.05 6.95 -20.85
N ASP A 32 0.97 7.33 -19.96
CA ASP A 32 1.37 6.48 -18.85
C ASP A 32 0.28 6.37 -17.78
N THR A 33 0.03 5.13 -17.32
CA THR A 33 -0.93 4.80 -16.26
C THR A 33 -0.28 4.00 -15.12
N LEU A 34 1.04 3.78 -15.20
CA LEU A 34 1.78 2.93 -14.25
C LEU A 34 2.59 3.73 -13.24
N GLY A 35 3.00 4.96 -13.56
CA GLY A 35 3.73 5.79 -12.62
C GLY A 35 5.05 5.18 -12.21
N ALA A 36 5.35 5.25 -10.92
CA ALA A 36 6.60 4.73 -10.39
C ALA A 36 6.77 3.20 -10.59
N ILE A 37 5.71 2.47 -10.94
CA ILE A 37 5.79 1.04 -11.32
C ILE A 37 6.69 0.86 -12.55
N ASN A 38 6.82 1.87 -13.43
CA ASN A 38 7.75 1.85 -14.56
C ASN A 38 9.24 1.71 -14.16
N ASN A 39 9.58 1.91 -12.87
CA ASN A 39 10.95 1.67 -12.38
C ASN A 39 11.24 0.20 -12.10
N LEU A 40 10.23 -0.67 -12.10
CA LEU A 40 10.45 -2.11 -12.00
C LEU A 40 11.07 -2.62 -13.30
N SER A 41 12.19 -3.34 -13.19
CA SER A 41 12.90 -3.90 -14.35
C SER A 41 13.21 -5.38 -14.14
N PRO A 42 13.35 -6.17 -15.23
CA PRO A 42 13.77 -7.58 -15.13
C PRO A 42 15.08 -7.75 -14.37
N GLU A 43 16.06 -6.87 -14.60
CA GLU A 43 17.33 -6.88 -13.87
C GLU A 43 17.14 -6.59 -12.38
N GLY A 44 16.32 -5.59 -12.03
CA GLY A 44 15.99 -5.26 -10.64
C GLY A 44 15.34 -6.43 -9.89
N VAL A 45 14.44 -7.17 -10.56
CA VAL A 45 13.81 -8.37 -10.01
C VAL A 45 14.83 -9.48 -9.77
N VAL A 46 15.74 -9.74 -10.72
CA VAL A 46 16.81 -10.73 -10.54
C VAL A 46 17.74 -10.35 -9.39
N ASN A 47 18.15 -9.08 -9.31
CA ASN A 47 18.99 -8.57 -8.24
C ASN A 47 18.31 -8.69 -6.87
N ALA A 48 17.01 -8.38 -6.78
CA ALA A 48 16.23 -8.58 -5.56
C ALA A 48 16.14 -10.06 -5.17
N ALA A 49 15.93 -10.97 -6.14
CA ALA A 49 15.87 -12.41 -5.88
C ALA A 49 17.19 -12.95 -5.30
N GLN A 50 18.34 -12.39 -5.72
CA GLN A 50 19.64 -12.78 -5.18
C GLN A 50 19.79 -12.44 -3.69
N LEU A 51 18.96 -11.57 -3.09
CA LEU A 51 19.00 -11.26 -1.66
C LEU A 51 18.49 -12.41 -0.78
N VAL A 52 17.75 -13.37 -1.35
CA VAL A 52 17.28 -14.56 -0.63
C VAL A 52 18.47 -15.50 -0.38
N LYS A 53 19.06 -15.43 0.82
CA LYS A 53 20.21 -16.28 1.21
C LYS A 53 19.87 -17.41 2.19
N THR A 54 18.88 -17.18 3.07
CA THR A 54 18.58 -18.08 4.20
C THR A 54 17.20 -18.72 4.12
N GLY A 55 16.36 -18.27 3.19
CA GLY A 55 14.97 -18.74 3.08
C GLY A 55 14.04 -18.27 4.20
N LYS A 56 14.48 -17.35 5.09
CA LYS A 56 13.60 -16.76 6.10
C LYS A 56 12.52 -15.90 5.46
N THR A 57 11.30 -16.04 5.94
CA THR A 57 10.12 -15.29 5.49
C THR A 57 9.50 -14.51 6.65
N TYR A 58 8.95 -13.34 6.34
CA TYR A 58 8.25 -12.47 7.30
C TYR A 58 6.96 -11.98 6.65
N ALA A 59 5.83 -12.18 7.33
CA ALA A 59 4.56 -11.62 6.88
C ALA A 59 4.52 -10.13 7.21
N LEU A 60 4.37 -9.28 6.18
CA LEU A 60 4.18 -7.83 6.34
C LEU A 60 2.71 -7.42 6.31
N GLY A 61 1.82 -8.36 5.96
CA GLY A 61 0.38 -8.19 6.04
C GLY A 61 -0.13 -8.38 7.46
N VAL A 62 -1.07 -7.54 7.90
CA VAL A 62 -1.79 -7.73 9.17
C VAL A 62 -3.02 -8.61 8.97
N VAL A 63 -3.38 -9.38 10.02
CA VAL A 63 -4.66 -10.11 10.03
C VAL A 63 -5.79 -9.10 9.90
N THR A 64 -6.62 -9.28 8.88
CA THR A 64 -7.69 -8.35 8.53
C THR A 64 -9.05 -9.00 8.73
N GLY A 65 -9.98 -8.28 9.34
CA GLY A 65 -11.30 -8.76 9.71
C GLY A 65 -12.18 -7.62 10.22
N ARG A 66 -13.33 -7.99 10.79
CA ARG A 66 -14.34 -7.04 11.29
C ARG A 66 -13.79 -6.04 12.32
N ASP A 67 -12.84 -6.49 13.13
CA ASP A 67 -12.24 -5.69 14.21
C ASP A 67 -10.97 -4.94 13.77
N THR A 68 -10.61 -5.01 12.48
CA THR A 68 -9.47 -4.27 11.96
C THR A 68 -9.70 -2.77 12.09
N PRO A 69 -8.77 -2.01 12.68
CA PRO A 69 -8.87 -0.56 12.71
C PRO A 69 -8.98 0.01 11.30
N ALA A 70 -10.01 0.81 11.06
CA ALA A 70 -10.32 1.37 9.75
C ALA A 70 -10.70 2.84 9.87
N TYR A 71 -10.24 3.66 8.93
CA TYR A 71 -10.64 5.07 8.87
C TYR A 71 -12.13 5.17 8.49
N PRO A 72 -12.99 5.82 9.31
CA PRO A 72 -14.41 5.89 9.02
C PRO A 72 -14.73 6.54 7.66
N PRO A 73 -15.74 6.06 6.92
CA PRO A 73 -16.73 5.03 7.29
C PRO A 73 -16.36 3.60 6.83
N ARG A 74 -15.08 3.32 6.56
CA ARG A 74 -14.64 2.01 6.03
C ARG A 74 -14.93 0.89 7.04
N SER A 75 -15.31 -0.29 6.54
CA SER A 75 -15.49 -1.48 7.38
C SER A 75 -15.14 -2.77 6.63
N PHE A 76 -15.26 -3.89 7.33
CA PHE A 76 -15.00 -5.22 6.79
C PHE A 76 -16.08 -6.17 7.31
N SER A 77 -16.67 -6.94 6.42
CA SER A 77 -17.63 -7.98 6.74
C SER A 77 -17.32 -9.24 5.95
N LEU A 78 -17.37 -10.37 6.64
CA LEU A 78 -17.21 -11.70 6.07
C LEU A 78 -18.35 -12.58 6.59
N THR A 79 -19.00 -13.26 5.66
CA THR A 79 -20.03 -14.27 5.94
C THR A 79 -19.55 -15.60 5.39
N VAL A 80 -19.43 -16.59 6.25
CA VAL A 80 -19.16 -17.98 5.82
C VAL A 80 -20.51 -18.62 5.49
N LEU A 81 -20.61 -19.18 4.30
CA LEU A 81 -21.80 -19.80 3.73
C LEU A 81 -21.62 -21.31 3.68
N GLN A 82 -22.59 -22.04 4.21
CA GLN A 82 -22.67 -23.48 4.11
C GLN A 82 -24.01 -23.89 3.49
N GLY A 83 -23.98 -24.95 2.68
CA GLY A 83 -25.21 -25.52 2.11
C GLY A 83 -26.19 -25.90 3.23
N GLY A 84 -27.43 -25.43 3.13
CA GLY A 84 -28.48 -25.70 4.11
C GLY A 84 -28.13 -25.28 5.54
N ASP A 85 -27.35 -24.21 5.74
CA ASP A 85 -26.88 -23.77 7.07
C ASP A 85 -26.12 -24.88 7.82
N GLY A 86 -25.29 -25.62 7.08
CA GLY A 86 -24.52 -26.74 7.61
C GLY A 86 -25.25 -28.09 7.58
N THR A 87 -26.52 -28.14 7.15
CA THR A 87 -27.29 -29.39 7.02
C THR A 87 -27.55 -29.81 5.56
N GLY A 88 -26.91 -29.14 4.60
CA GLY A 88 -27.03 -29.46 3.18
C GLY A 88 -26.49 -30.85 2.84
N SER A 89 -26.97 -31.41 1.74
CA SER A 89 -26.51 -32.71 1.25
C SER A 89 -25.02 -32.69 0.90
N THR A 90 -24.35 -33.78 1.23
CA THR A 90 -22.97 -34.03 0.81
C THR A 90 -22.90 -34.31 -0.70
N GLN A 91 -21.75 -34.05 -1.31
CA GLN A 91 -21.52 -34.24 -2.75
C GLN A 91 -20.70 -35.50 -3.04
N GLY A 92 -21.11 -36.26 -4.06
CA GLY A 92 -20.37 -37.43 -4.57
C GLY A 92 -20.33 -38.62 -3.60
N ALA A 93 -19.72 -39.72 -4.05
CA ALA A 93 -19.57 -40.95 -3.26
C ALA A 93 -18.63 -40.79 -2.05
N ASN A 94 -17.80 -39.74 -2.05
CA ASN A 94 -16.88 -39.40 -0.97
C ASN A 94 -17.49 -38.46 0.09
N LEU A 95 -18.78 -38.12 -0.03
CA LEU A 95 -19.51 -37.28 0.93
C LEU A 95 -18.87 -35.90 1.15
N ALA A 96 -18.38 -35.26 0.09
CA ALA A 96 -17.73 -33.96 0.21
C ALA A 96 -18.68 -32.86 0.69
N THR A 97 -18.21 -32.04 1.62
CA THR A 97 -18.86 -30.80 2.09
C THR A 97 -17.86 -29.66 2.02
N GLY A 98 -18.35 -28.43 1.90
CA GLY A 98 -17.52 -27.24 1.81
C GLY A 98 -18.18 -26.02 2.42
N ASN A 99 -17.36 -25.02 2.70
CA ASN A 99 -17.76 -23.68 3.10
C ASN A 99 -17.35 -22.74 1.98
N ASP A 100 -18.22 -21.80 1.64
CA ASP A 100 -17.90 -20.65 0.80
C ASP A 100 -17.86 -19.39 1.64
N ASP A 101 -17.27 -18.33 1.10
CA ASP A 101 -17.11 -17.05 1.78
C ASP A 101 -17.68 -15.91 0.94
N LEU A 102 -18.47 -15.04 1.56
CA LEU A 102 -18.92 -13.76 0.99
C LEU A 102 -18.32 -12.61 1.78
N MET A 103 -17.52 -11.78 1.11
CA MET A 103 -16.80 -10.67 1.72
C MET A 103 -17.27 -9.32 1.18
N PHE A 104 -17.58 -8.39 2.07
CA PHE A 104 -17.79 -6.98 1.78
C PHE A 104 -16.75 -6.17 2.55
N ALA A 105 -15.80 -5.57 1.84
CA ALA A 105 -14.72 -4.82 2.46
C ALA A 105 -14.36 -3.60 1.62
N TRP A 106 -13.90 -2.54 2.29
CA TRP A 106 -13.20 -1.45 1.65
C TRP A 106 -11.75 -1.88 1.48
N LEU A 107 -11.17 -1.66 0.30
CA LEU A 107 -9.76 -2.00 0.02
C LEU A 107 -8.79 -1.21 0.91
N GLY A 108 -9.25 -0.10 1.50
CA GLY A 108 -8.49 0.71 2.44
C GLY A 108 -8.58 0.24 3.90
N VAL A 109 -8.76 -1.06 4.14
CA VAL A 109 -8.80 -1.70 5.46
C VAL A 109 -7.72 -2.77 5.54
N GLY A 110 -6.88 -2.70 6.58
CA GLY A 110 -5.75 -3.61 6.76
C GLY A 110 -4.52 -3.19 5.95
N SER A 111 -3.65 -4.15 5.64
CA SER A 111 -2.50 -3.90 4.77
C SER A 111 -2.95 -3.72 3.33
N GLN A 112 -2.62 -2.59 2.71
CA GLN A 112 -3.17 -2.18 1.41
C GLN A 112 -2.12 -1.63 0.46
N ILE A 113 -2.48 -1.57 -0.83
CA ILE A 113 -1.81 -0.77 -1.85
C ILE A 113 -2.86 0.20 -2.39
N ASP A 114 -2.60 1.50 -2.25
CA ASP A 114 -3.46 2.52 -2.82
C ASP A 114 -3.04 2.78 -4.27
N GLY A 115 -3.96 2.51 -5.20
CA GLY A 115 -3.74 2.76 -6.63
C GLY A 115 -3.59 4.25 -6.92
N LEU A 116 -3.04 4.59 -8.09
CA LEU A 116 -2.71 5.98 -8.43
C LEU A 116 -3.95 6.88 -8.59
N GLY A 117 -5.14 6.28 -8.78
CA GLY A 117 -6.43 6.97 -8.74
C GLY A 117 -7.03 7.16 -7.33
N HIS A 118 -6.35 6.73 -6.26
CA HIS A 118 -6.87 6.85 -4.90
C HIS A 118 -6.95 8.31 -4.44
N MET A 119 -5.97 9.13 -4.85
CA MET A 119 -5.83 10.53 -4.49
C MET A 119 -5.45 11.33 -5.73
N GLY A 120 -5.98 12.55 -5.82
CA GLY A 120 -5.72 13.45 -6.94
C GLY A 120 -5.88 14.91 -6.52
N LEU A 121 -5.55 15.82 -7.44
CA LEU A 121 -5.69 17.25 -7.27
C LEU A 121 -6.72 17.77 -8.27
N ASN A 122 -7.76 18.47 -7.79
CA ASN A 122 -8.80 19.07 -8.64
C ASN A 122 -9.48 18.09 -9.62
N HIS A 123 -9.80 16.87 -9.17
CA HIS A 123 -10.35 15.78 -9.99
C HIS A 123 -9.43 15.27 -11.11
N VAL A 124 -8.15 15.65 -11.07
CA VAL A 124 -7.12 15.05 -11.91
C VAL A 124 -6.35 14.06 -11.05
N TYR A 125 -6.24 12.84 -11.55
CA TYR A 125 -5.49 11.75 -10.95
C TYR A 125 -4.34 11.41 -11.88
N TYR A 126 -3.39 10.63 -11.40
CA TYR A 126 -2.33 10.09 -12.23
C TYR A 126 -2.89 9.36 -13.46
#